data_AF-A0A538M2E5-F1
#
_entry.id   AF-A0A538M2E5-F1
#
_cell.length_a   1.000
_cell.length_b   1.000
_cell.length_c   1.000
_cell.angle_alpha   90.00
_cell.angle_beta   90.00
_cell.angle_gamma   90.00
#
_symmetry.space_group_name_H-M   'P 1'
#
loop_
_entity.id
_entity.type
_entity.pdbx_description
1 polymer ?
#
loop_
_entity_poly.entity_id
_entity_poly.type
_entity_poly.pdbx_seq_one_letter_code
_entity_poly.pdbx_strand_id
1 'polypeptide(L)'
;MELAEFGEITSVVVSRGGEIVLEQHLDGEPNALRNTRSATKTIAGSLLGIAIERGLVPGVDARVTHLLGREIGDAQKDAITLRDVLTMSSCLDCNDWDDSSPGNEELMYPTDDWVGFALGLPVREERTFSYCTAGVVCLGVALERALGEPQPD
;
A
#
# COMPACT_ATOMS: atom_id res chain seq x y z
N MET A 1 -9.83 -33.05 -0.31
CA MET A 1 -8.95 -32.03 -0.90
C MET A 1 -7.76 -31.93 0.02
N GLU A 2 -6.61 -32.43 -0.39
CA GLU A 2 -5.37 -32.27 0.37
C GLU A 2 -4.69 -31.00 -0.11
N LEU A 3 -4.58 -29.99 0.76
CA LEU A 3 -4.02 -28.68 0.39
C LEU A 3 -2.56 -28.75 -0.08
N ALA A 4 -1.82 -29.79 0.31
CA ALA A 4 -0.46 -30.04 -0.16
C ALA A 4 -0.35 -30.21 -1.68
N GLU A 5 -1.44 -30.58 -2.37
CA GLU A 5 -1.47 -30.69 -3.83
C GLU A 5 -1.41 -29.33 -4.55
N PHE A 6 -1.61 -28.22 -3.84
CA PHE A 6 -1.69 -26.86 -4.39
C PHE A 6 -0.45 -25.99 -4.11
N GLY A 7 0.67 -26.61 -3.72
CA GLY A 7 1.93 -25.93 -3.43
C GLY A 7 2.06 -25.49 -1.96
N GLU A 8 2.76 -24.38 -1.73
CA GLU A 8 3.10 -23.89 -0.38
C GLU A 8 1.95 -23.11 0.28
N ILE A 9 0.74 -23.69 0.29
CA ILE A 9 -0.39 -23.11 1.03
C ILE A 9 -0.18 -23.35 2.52
N THR A 10 -0.22 -22.27 3.30
CA THR A 10 -0.04 -22.31 4.75
C THR A 10 -1.36 -22.43 5.50
N SER A 11 -2.42 -21.76 5.02
CA SER A 11 -3.75 -21.78 5.63
C SER A 11 -4.85 -21.45 4.62
N VAL A 12 -6.05 -22.00 4.85
CA VAL A 12 -7.26 -21.72 4.08
C VAL A 12 -8.45 -21.60 5.03
N VAL A 13 -9.21 -20.52 4.91
CA VAL A 13 -10.48 -20.32 5.60
C VAL A 13 -11.54 -19.94 4.58
N VAL A 14 -12.69 -20.64 4.61
CA VAL A 14 -13.85 -20.33 3.76
C VAL A 14 -15.03 -19.99 4.66
N SER A 15 -15.56 -18.78 4.50
CA SER A 15 -16.77 -18.33 5.17
C SER A 15 -17.92 -18.21 4.17
N ARG A 16 -19.12 -18.65 4.57
CA ARG A 16 -20.36 -18.48 3.80
C ARG A 16 -21.46 -17.95 4.72
N GLY A 17 -21.87 -16.71 4.50
CA GLY A 17 -22.89 -16.06 5.32
C GLY A 17 -22.43 -15.77 6.75
N GLY A 18 -21.13 -15.55 6.96
CA GLY A 18 -20.54 -15.31 8.28
C GLY A 18 -20.06 -16.58 8.99
N GLU A 19 -20.55 -17.76 8.57
CA GLU A 19 -20.16 -19.05 9.16
C GLU A 19 -18.94 -19.64 8.46
N ILE A 20 -17.97 -20.13 9.23
CA ILE A 20 -16.82 -20.86 8.70
C ILE A 20 -17.27 -22.26 8.30
N VAL A 21 -17.16 -22.58 7.01
CA VAL A 21 -17.53 -23.89 6.45
C VAL A 21 -16.32 -24.77 6.14
N LEU A 22 -15.13 -24.19 6.13
CA LEU A 22 -13.84 -24.87 5.99
C LEU A 22 -12.75 -24.05 6.66
N GLU A 23 -11.91 -24.70 7.45
CA GLU A 23 -10.70 -24.11 8.02
C GLU A 23 -9.60 -25.18 8.06
N GLN A 24 -8.44 -24.87 7.49
CA GLN A 24 -7.28 -25.75 7.47
C GLN A 24 -6.01 -24.93 7.63
N HIS A 25 -5.11 -25.40 8.49
CA HIS A 25 -3.80 -24.79 8.76
C HIS A 25 -2.73 -25.86 8.61
N LEU A 26 -1.76 -25.64 7.71
CA LEU A 26 -0.70 -26.60 7.37
C LEU A 26 0.64 -26.30 8.05
N ASP A 27 0.85 -25.07 8.49
CA ASP A 27 2.15 -24.58 8.98
C ASP A 27 2.12 -24.02 10.42
N GLY A 28 1.09 -24.32 11.20
CA GLY A 28 1.00 -23.88 12.60
C GLY A 28 -0.43 -23.82 13.14
N GLU A 29 -0.56 -23.13 14.27
CA GLU A 29 -1.84 -22.94 14.95
C GLU A 29 -2.74 -21.92 14.22
N PRO A 30 -4.07 -21.98 14.39
CA PRO A 30 -5.01 -21.03 13.79
C PRO A 30 -4.68 -19.55 14.06
N ASN A 31 -4.10 -19.26 15.22
CA ASN A 31 -3.75 -17.91 15.67
C ASN A 31 -2.34 -17.46 15.25
N ALA A 32 -1.61 -18.27 14.47
CA ALA A 32 -0.27 -17.89 14.01
C ALA A 32 -0.35 -16.70 13.05
N LEU A 33 0.46 -15.68 13.30
CA LEU A 33 0.61 -14.54 12.39
C LEU A 33 1.32 -14.97 11.11
N ARG A 34 0.82 -14.49 9.98
CA ARG A 34 1.37 -14.75 8.65
C ARG A 34 1.64 -13.45 7.92
N ASN A 35 2.70 -13.42 7.13
CA ASN A 35 2.99 -12.28 6.30
C ASN A 35 1.94 -12.20 5.17
N THR A 36 1.07 -11.19 5.26
CA THR A 36 -0.02 -10.94 4.32
C THR A 36 0.44 -10.25 3.03
N ARG A 37 1.72 -9.83 2.98
CA ARG A 37 2.32 -9.08 1.88
C ARG A 37 1.39 -7.94 1.45
N SER A 38 1.13 -7.84 0.15
CA SER A 38 0.34 -6.77 -0.43
C SER A 38 -1.13 -6.73 -0.04
N ALA A 39 -1.70 -7.74 0.64
CA ALA A 39 -3.06 -7.64 1.15
C ALA A 39 -3.21 -6.48 2.17
N THR A 40 -2.12 -6.05 2.81
CA THR A 40 -2.09 -4.86 3.69
C THR A 40 -2.47 -3.57 2.96
N LYS A 41 -2.21 -3.46 1.64
CA LYS A 41 -2.59 -2.28 0.84
C LYS A 41 -4.11 -2.08 0.80
N THR A 42 -4.88 -3.16 0.79
CA THR A 42 -6.35 -3.12 0.88
C THR A 42 -6.81 -2.55 2.22
N ILE A 43 -6.12 -2.90 3.31
CA ILE A 43 -6.39 -2.35 4.64
C ILE A 43 -6.09 -0.85 4.67
N ALA A 44 -4.95 -0.41 4.12
CA ALA A 44 -4.61 1.01 4.02
C ALA A 44 -5.67 1.80 3.23
N GLY A 45 -6.13 1.28 2.09
CA GLY A 45 -7.22 1.90 1.31
C GLY A 45 -8.55 1.96 2.07
N SER A 46 -8.86 0.92 2.85
CA SER A 46 -10.07 0.89 3.69
C SER A 46 -10.00 1.92 4.82
N LEU A 47 -8.84 2.05 5.47
CA LEU A 47 -8.59 3.07 6.50
C LEU A 47 -8.71 4.48 5.95
N LEU A 48 -8.25 4.73 4.71
CA LEU A 48 -8.48 6.00 4.04
C LEU A 48 -9.98 6.28 3.84
N GLY A 49 -10.76 5.28 3.43
CA GLY A 49 -12.22 5.41 3.32
C GLY A 49 -12.85 5.87 4.63
N ILE A 50 -12.47 5.26 5.76
CA ILE A 50 -12.93 5.64 7.10
C ILE A 50 -12.47 7.07 7.46
N ALA A 51 -11.21 7.43 7.16
CA ALA A 51 -10.69 8.77 7.44
C ALA A 51 -11.44 9.85 6.65
N ILE A 52 -11.83 9.57 5.40
CA ILE A 52 -12.68 10.44 4.59
C ILE A 52 -14.08 10.57 5.19
N GLU A 53 -14.71 9.46 5.56
CA GLU A 53 -16.04 9.45 6.19
C GLU A 53 -16.07 10.29 7.49
N ARG A 54 -14.98 10.26 8.26
CA ARG A 54 -14.82 11.03 9.50
C ARG A 54 -14.39 12.49 9.28
N GLY A 55 -14.18 12.92 8.04
CA GLY A 55 -13.75 14.29 7.70
C GLY A 55 -12.31 14.61 8.06
N LEU A 56 -11.47 13.60 8.35
CA LEU A 56 -10.05 13.75 8.67
C LEU A 56 -9.20 13.93 7.40
N VAL A 57 -9.67 13.35 6.29
CA VAL A 57 -9.11 13.56 4.94
C VAL A 57 -10.22 14.11 4.04
N PRO A 58 -10.00 15.19 3.29
CA PRO A 58 -11.08 15.85 2.55
C PRO A 58 -11.64 15.03 1.37
N GLY A 59 -10.90 14.02 0.90
CA GLY A 59 -11.31 13.12 -0.17
C GLY A 59 -10.13 12.54 -0.93
N VAL A 60 -10.41 11.66 -1.88
CA VAL A 60 -9.36 10.98 -2.68
C VAL A 60 -8.60 11.92 -3.62
N ASP A 61 -9.12 13.11 -3.91
CA ASP A 61 -8.44 14.10 -4.74
C ASP A 61 -7.47 14.99 -3.93
N ALA A 62 -7.33 14.74 -2.61
CA ALA A 62 -6.31 15.38 -1.78
C ALA A 62 -4.91 15.04 -2.28
N ARG A 63 -4.00 16.03 -2.23
CA ARG A 63 -2.60 15.86 -2.62
C ARG A 63 -1.85 15.09 -1.53
N VAL A 64 -1.11 14.07 -1.94
CA VAL A 64 -0.32 13.23 -1.02
C VAL A 64 0.74 14.08 -0.31
N THR A 65 1.44 14.92 -1.07
CA THR A 65 2.48 15.84 -0.58
C THR A 65 1.96 16.82 0.48
N HIS A 66 0.75 17.33 0.31
CA HIS A 66 0.11 18.21 1.30
C HIS A 66 -0.18 17.48 2.62
N LEU A 67 -0.73 16.25 2.56
CA LEU A 67 -0.97 15.44 3.76
C LEU A 67 0.33 15.02 4.44
N LEU A 68 1.38 14.81 3.65
CA LEU A 68 2.73 14.60 4.14
C LEU A 68 3.39 15.89 4.64
N GLY A 69 2.82 17.08 4.46
CA GLY A 69 3.49 18.35 4.80
C GLY A 69 4.87 18.49 4.15
N ARG A 70 5.08 17.93 2.96
CA ARG A 70 6.32 17.97 2.19
C ARG A 70 6.02 18.54 0.81
N GLU A 71 6.63 19.66 0.43
CA GLU A 71 6.64 20.13 -0.96
C GLU A 71 7.87 19.60 -1.67
N ILE A 72 7.71 19.03 -2.87
CA ILE A 72 8.81 18.45 -3.64
C ILE A 72 9.45 19.48 -4.57
N GLY A 73 8.67 20.46 -5.05
CA GLY A 73 9.11 21.43 -6.03
C GLY A 73 9.06 20.90 -7.47
N ASP A 74 8.51 19.71 -7.66
CA ASP A 74 8.18 19.12 -8.96
C ASP A 74 6.66 19.12 -9.13
N ALA A 75 6.17 19.88 -10.10
CA ALA A 75 4.73 20.08 -10.29
C ALA A 75 3.95 18.79 -10.57
N GLN A 76 4.57 17.78 -11.19
CA GLN A 76 3.91 16.50 -11.45
C GLN A 76 3.79 15.69 -10.16
N LYS A 77 4.87 15.64 -9.37
CA LYS A 77 4.88 14.93 -8.07
C LYS A 77 3.98 15.60 -7.04
N ASP A 78 4.02 16.93 -6.95
CA ASP A 78 3.16 17.70 -6.06
C ASP A 78 1.66 17.61 -6.45
N ALA A 79 1.38 17.23 -7.69
CA ALA A 79 0.03 16.95 -8.17
C ALA A 79 -0.43 15.49 -7.90
N ILE A 80 0.38 14.61 -7.31
CA ILE A 80 -0.07 13.24 -7.00
C ILE A 80 -1.20 13.29 -5.96
N THR A 81 -2.32 12.66 -6.28
CA THR A 81 -3.48 12.54 -5.40
C THR A 81 -3.52 11.20 -4.69
N LEU A 82 -4.31 11.10 -3.62
CA LEU A 82 -4.59 9.80 -2.99
C LEU A 82 -5.26 8.83 -3.97
N ARG A 83 -6.10 9.32 -4.89
CA ARG A 83 -6.70 8.54 -5.97
C ARG A 83 -5.63 7.84 -6.80
N ASP A 84 -4.62 8.59 -7.23
CA ASP A 84 -3.51 8.05 -8.02
C ASP A 84 -2.76 6.93 -7.31
N VAL A 85 -2.60 7.04 -5.99
CA VAL A 85 -2.00 5.99 -5.17
C VAL A 85 -2.91 4.78 -5.06
N LEU A 86 -4.20 4.97 -4.77
CA LEU A 86 -5.19 3.89 -4.64
C LEU A 86 -5.36 3.09 -5.94
N THR A 87 -5.27 3.76 -7.09
CA THR A 87 -5.42 3.15 -8.42
C THR A 87 -4.09 2.76 -9.05
N MET A 88 -2.96 2.92 -8.34
CA MET A 88 -1.62 2.60 -8.83
C MET A 88 -1.31 3.33 -10.15
N SER A 89 -1.78 4.56 -10.31
CA SER A 89 -1.69 5.34 -11.56
C SER A 89 -0.95 6.67 -11.39
N SER A 90 -0.12 6.77 -10.34
CA SER A 90 0.74 7.93 -10.13
C SER A 90 1.75 8.10 -11.27
N CYS A 91 2.34 9.29 -11.37
CA CYS A 91 3.39 9.57 -12.34
C CYS A 91 4.76 9.05 -11.90
N LEU A 92 4.92 8.41 -10.73
CA LEU A 92 6.21 7.89 -10.29
C LEU A 92 6.65 6.71 -11.18
N ASP A 93 7.94 6.66 -11.49
CA ASP A 93 8.57 5.51 -12.14
C ASP A 93 8.77 4.38 -11.13
N CYS A 94 7.71 3.59 -10.97
CA CYS A 94 7.57 2.61 -9.92
C CYS A 94 6.75 1.43 -10.40
N ASN A 95 7.39 0.26 -10.50
CA ASN A 95 6.78 -0.98 -10.90
C ASN A 95 7.44 -2.15 -10.17
N ASP A 96 6.78 -2.71 -9.16
CA ASP A 96 7.32 -3.85 -8.39
C ASP A 96 7.37 -5.15 -9.21
N TRP A 97 6.72 -5.19 -10.38
CA TRP A 97 6.79 -6.33 -11.30
C TRP A 97 7.95 -6.23 -12.29
N ASP A 98 8.70 -5.13 -12.26
CA ASP A 98 9.89 -4.92 -13.08
C ASP A 98 11.09 -4.69 -12.17
N ASP A 99 11.99 -5.67 -12.11
CA ASP A 99 13.22 -5.62 -11.30
C ASP A 99 14.15 -4.47 -11.72
N SER A 100 13.99 -3.93 -12.93
CA SER A 100 14.77 -2.79 -13.43
C SER A 100 14.12 -1.44 -13.11
N SER A 101 12.89 -1.42 -12.61
CA SER A 101 12.20 -0.18 -12.25
C SER A 101 12.93 0.52 -11.11
N PRO A 102 13.21 1.83 -11.21
CA PRO A 102 13.86 2.56 -10.13
C PRO A 102 13.02 2.59 -8.85
N GLY A 103 11.70 2.42 -8.96
CA GLY A 103 10.77 2.37 -7.84
C GLY A 103 10.40 0.96 -7.37
N ASN A 104 11.09 -0.09 -7.84
CA ASN A 104 10.86 -1.45 -7.36
C ASN A 104 11.03 -1.53 -5.82
N GLU A 105 10.10 -2.19 -5.14
CA GLU A 105 10.08 -2.28 -3.67
C GLU A 105 11.35 -2.87 -3.04
N GLU A 106 12.05 -3.76 -3.72
CA GLU A 106 13.30 -4.36 -3.21
C GLU A 106 14.43 -3.33 -3.10
N LEU A 107 14.37 -2.23 -3.87
CA LEU A 107 15.28 -1.10 -3.74
C LEU A 107 14.88 -0.15 -2.60
N MET A 108 13.61 -0.15 -2.20
CA MET A 108 13.09 0.68 -1.12
C MET A 108 13.39 0.10 0.26
N TYR A 109 13.18 -1.20 0.45
CA TYR A 109 13.33 -1.87 1.74
C TYR A 109 14.63 -1.59 2.50
N PRO A 110 15.82 -1.53 1.86
CA PRO A 110 17.07 -1.24 2.57
C PRO A 110 17.29 0.24 2.91
N THR A 111 16.37 1.15 2.57
CA THR A 111 16.51 2.59 2.82
C THR A 111 15.88 3.02 4.15
N ASP A 112 16.38 4.11 4.74
CA ASP A 112 15.89 4.63 6.03
C ASP A 112 14.67 5.56 5.91
N ASP A 113 14.47 6.21 4.75
CA ASP A 113 13.33 7.11 4.47
C ASP A 113 12.57 6.61 3.24
N TRP A 114 11.61 5.70 3.45
CA TRP A 114 10.80 5.15 2.36
C TRP A 114 9.90 6.20 1.69
N VAL A 115 9.46 7.23 2.43
CA VAL A 115 8.73 8.36 1.86
C VAL A 115 9.66 9.20 0.98
N GLY A 116 10.88 9.45 1.45
CA GLY A 116 11.94 10.09 0.68
C GLY A 116 12.30 9.32 -0.58
N PHE A 117 12.43 8.00 -0.49
CA PHE A 117 12.64 7.11 -1.63
C PHE A 117 11.53 7.30 -2.67
N ALA A 118 10.26 7.14 -2.26
CA ALA A 118 9.10 7.24 -3.15
C ALA A 118 9.01 8.62 -3.84
N LEU A 119 9.17 9.70 -3.08
CA LEU A 119 9.10 11.07 -3.60
C LEU A 119 10.34 11.44 -4.44
N GLY A 120 11.46 10.74 -4.25
CA GLY A 120 12.69 10.87 -5.03
C GLY A 120 12.61 10.23 -6.42
N LEU A 121 11.69 9.28 -6.64
CA LEU A 121 11.60 8.53 -7.90
C LEU A 121 11.42 9.44 -9.13
N PRO A 122 11.98 9.08 -10.30
CA PRO A 122 11.71 9.78 -11.54
C PRO A 122 10.22 9.84 -11.88
N VAL A 123 9.83 10.79 -12.73
CA VAL A 123 8.48 10.84 -13.29
C VAL A 123 8.43 10.13 -14.64
N ARG A 124 7.37 9.36 -14.87
CA ARG A 124 7.05 8.72 -16.14
C ARG A 124 6.31 9.68 -17.05
N GLU A 125 6.49 9.52 -18.36
CA GLU A 125 5.74 10.29 -19.36
C GLU A 125 4.25 9.90 -19.38
N GLU A 126 3.93 8.60 -19.30
CA GLU A 126 2.56 8.10 -19.32
C GLU A 126 2.03 7.74 -17.93
N ARG A 127 0.81 8.20 -17.62
CA ARG A 127 0.10 7.89 -16.37
C ARG A 127 -0.86 6.72 -16.56
N THR A 128 -0.29 5.52 -16.58
CA THR A 128 -1.01 4.23 -16.64
C THR A 128 -0.89 3.48 -15.32
N PHE A 129 -1.67 2.41 -15.16
CA PHE A 129 -1.51 1.51 -14.03
C PHE A 129 -0.07 0.95 -13.99
N SER A 130 0.57 1.04 -12.83
CA SER A 130 1.89 0.50 -12.55
C SER A 130 1.94 0.13 -11.07
N TYR A 131 2.07 -1.17 -10.77
CA TYR A 131 1.95 -1.67 -9.41
C TYR A 131 3.10 -1.14 -8.53
N CYS A 132 2.77 -0.33 -7.52
CA CYS A 132 3.78 0.46 -6.81
C CYS A 132 3.57 0.46 -5.29
N THR A 133 4.37 -0.32 -4.57
CA THR A 133 4.39 -0.33 -3.09
C THR A 133 4.85 0.99 -2.51
N ALA A 134 5.86 1.65 -3.12
CA ALA A 134 6.39 2.92 -2.63
C ALA A 134 5.32 4.02 -2.54
N GLY A 135 4.38 4.04 -3.49
CA GLY A 135 3.22 4.94 -3.45
C GLY A 135 2.30 4.68 -2.24
N VAL A 136 2.07 3.41 -1.89
CA VAL A 136 1.23 3.03 -0.75
C VAL A 136 1.89 3.33 0.60
N VAL A 137 3.22 3.31 0.68
CA VAL A 137 3.94 3.78 1.89
C VAL A 137 3.63 5.25 2.16
N CYS A 138 3.63 6.10 1.13
CA CYS A 138 3.22 7.49 1.26
C CYS A 138 1.77 7.63 1.76
N LEU A 139 0.85 6.75 1.34
CA LEU A 139 -0.52 6.71 1.87
C LEU A 139 -0.53 6.40 3.37
N GLY A 140 0.22 5.37 3.81
CA GLY A 140 0.30 4.99 5.22
C GLY A 140 0.73 6.17 6.11
N VAL A 141 1.84 6.83 5.75
CA VAL A 141 2.37 7.98 6.50
C VAL A 141 1.46 9.21 6.40
N ALA A 142 0.81 9.43 5.24
CA ALA A 142 -0.16 10.51 5.09
C ALA A 142 -1.38 10.31 6.00
N LEU A 143 -1.87 9.08 6.13
CA LEU A 143 -2.97 8.75 7.04
C LEU A 143 -2.55 8.95 8.50
N GLU A 144 -1.39 8.43 8.89
CA GLU A 144 -0.82 8.62 10.23
C GLU A 144 -0.81 10.11 10.63
N ARG A 145 -0.28 10.98 9.76
CA ARG A 145 -0.26 12.43 9.98
C ARG A 145 -1.64 13.06 10.06
N ALA A 146 -2.58 12.62 9.20
CA ALA A 146 -3.96 13.12 9.23
C ALA A 146 -4.72 12.70 10.49
N LEU A 147 -4.36 11.56 11.09
CA LEU A 147 -4.97 11.03 12.31
C LEU A 147 -4.35 11.62 13.60
N GLY A 148 -3.17 12.23 13.51
CA GLY A 148 -2.49 12.86 14.65
C GLY A 148 -1.83 11.88 15.62
N GLU A 149 -1.70 10.60 15.25
CA GLU A 149 -1.02 9.58 16.05
C GLU A 149 0.21 9.06 15.28
N PRO A 150 1.42 9.07 15.87
CA PRO A 150 2.57 8.37 15.31
C PRO A 150 2.37 6.84 15.38
N GLN A 151 2.72 6.09 14.34
CA GLN A 151 2.93 4.64 14.44
C GLN A 151 4.22 4.38 15.24
N PRO A 152 4.27 3.31 16.05
CA PRO A 152 5.51 2.90 16.69
C PRO A 152 6.53 2.50 15.62
N ASP A 153 7.79 2.89 15.86
CA ASP A 153 8.99 2.48 15.10
C ASP A 153 9.07 0.95 14.88
#